data_AF-A0A9D0HP75-F1
#
_entry.id   AF-A0A9D0HP75-F1
#
_cell.length_a   1.000
_cell.length_b   1.000
_cell.length_c   1.000
_cell.angle_alpha   90.00
_cell.angle_beta   90.00
_cell.angle_gamma   90.00
#
_symmetry.space_group_name_H-M   'P 1'
#
loop_
_entity.id
_entity.type
_entity.pdbx_description
1 polymer ?
#
loop_
_entity_poly.entity_id
_entity_poly.type
_entity_poly.pdbx_seq_one_letter_code
_entity_poly.pdbx_strand_id
1 'polypeptide(L)'
;MSKLGVISSGDERTSQAGAQMLKAGGNAFDAICAAMLTAPLCEPMLTSLGGGGFMLAKSLGNAPTLYDFFVDVPPSRSKKKDFYPIDVDFGTTTQTFHIGRASIAIPGVLKGIYEIHKERGSLPLSQIVQPAIDLAREGLYLSKMQAHFVTLLEPILRSTKESEALFTDSSGKLIDHTHLFVNKEYAEFLENFAKEGDAFFYSGEVAKSIENLCKDRGGDLRAVDLESYKVIKRKPISFNFLDSTII
;
A
#
# COMPACT_ATOMS: atom_id res chain seq x y z
N MET A 1 -8.60 -32.02 10.47
CA MET A 1 -8.17 -30.60 10.50
C MET A 1 -9.28 -29.76 9.91
N SER A 2 -9.84 -28.80 10.66
CA SER A 2 -10.79 -27.83 10.11
C SER A 2 -10.08 -27.00 9.04
N LYS A 3 -10.71 -26.79 7.89
CA LYS A 3 -10.16 -25.90 6.85
C LYS A 3 -10.18 -24.47 7.41
N LEU A 4 -9.01 -23.87 7.60
CA LEU A 4 -8.83 -22.52 8.17
C LEU A 4 -9.17 -21.38 7.19
N GLY A 5 -9.41 -21.71 5.91
CA GLY A 5 -9.59 -20.75 4.82
C GLY A 5 -8.45 -20.84 3.79
N VAL A 6 -8.52 -19.99 2.77
CA VAL A 6 -7.53 -19.88 1.69
C VAL A 6 -7.29 -18.39 1.45
N ILE A 7 -6.04 -18.02 1.20
CA ILE A 7 -5.64 -16.68 0.75
C ILE A 7 -4.85 -16.81 -0.55
N SER A 8 -5.03 -15.85 -1.46
CA SER A 8 -4.32 -15.76 -2.73
C SER A 8 -3.96 -14.30 -2.99
N SER A 9 -2.75 -14.07 -3.48
CA SER A 9 -2.24 -12.74 -3.86
C SER A 9 -1.18 -12.89 -4.97
N GLY A 10 -0.66 -11.77 -5.49
CA GLY A 10 0.31 -11.74 -6.58
C GLY A 10 1.68 -12.31 -6.23
N ASP A 11 2.03 -12.31 -4.94
CA ASP A 11 3.27 -12.88 -4.42
C ASP A 11 3.02 -13.97 -3.36
N GLU A 12 3.88 -14.99 -3.34
CA GLU A 12 3.78 -16.07 -2.37
C GLU A 12 3.93 -15.56 -0.92
N ARG A 13 4.87 -14.63 -0.68
CA ARG A 13 5.16 -14.10 0.67
C ARG A 13 4.00 -13.25 1.20
N THR A 14 3.34 -12.50 0.31
CA THR A 14 2.09 -11.78 0.61
C THR A 14 0.99 -12.77 1.05
N SER A 15 0.85 -13.88 0.33
CA SER A 15 -0.10 -14.94 0.69
C SER A 15 0.28 -15.63 1.99
N GLN A 16 1.57 -15.89 2.22
CA GLN A 16 2.09 -16.50 3.43
C GLN A 16 1.81 -15.63 4.66
N ALA A 17 1.98 -14.31 4.58
CA ALA A 17 1.67 -13.38 5.66
C ALA A 17 0.21 -13.51 6.12
N GLY A 18 -0.76 -13.51 5.21
CA GLY A 18 -2.15 -13.72 5.59
C GLY A 18 -2.46 -15.15 6.03
N ALA A 19 -1.81 -16.16 5.44
CA ALA A 19 -1.95 -17.55 5.87
C ALA A 19 -1.45 -17.79 7.30
N GLN A 20 -0.41 -17.06 7.73
CA GLN A 20 0.05 -17.08 9.12
C GLN A 20 -1.04 -16.57 10.07
N MET A 21 -1.81 -15.53 9.69
CA MET A 21 -2.92 -15.04 10.53
C MET A 21 -4.05 -16.06 10.65
N LEU A 22 -4.42 -16.73 9.56
CA LEU A 22 -5.41 -17.82 9.60
C LEU A 22 -4.92 -18.99 10.50
N LYS A 23 -3.63 -19.34 10.42
CA LYS A 23 -3.02 -20.36 11.29
C LYS A 23 -2.98 -19.95 12.76
N ALA A 24 -2.86 -18.66 13.02
CA ALA A 24 -2.90 -18.08 14.37
C ALA A 24 -4.33 -17.98 14.95
N GLY A 25 -5.35 -18.45 14.24
CA GLY A 25 -6.75 -18.40 14.68
C GLY A 25 -7.46 -17.08 14.35
N GLY A 26 -6.82 -16.20 13.57
CA GLY A 26 -7.44 -15.00 13.03
C GLY A 26 -8.47 -15.31 11.94
N ASN A 27 -9.20 -14.27 11.54
CA ASN A 27 -10.23 -14.35 10.51
C ASN A 27 -9.72 -13.82 9.15
N ALA A 28 -10.61 -13.79 8.14
CA ALA A 28 -10.26 -13.29 6.81
C ALA A 28 -9.81 -11.82 6.79
N PHE A 29 -10.29 -11.00 7.73
CA PHE A 29 -9.88 -9.59 7.86
C PHE A 29 -8.47 -9.46 8.44
N ASP A 30 -8.12 -10.27 9.44
CA ASP A 30 -6.74 -10.35 9.95
C ASP A 30 -5.78 -10.78 8.82
N ALA A 31 -6.16 -11.81 8.06
CA ALA A 31 -5.37 -12.34 6.97
C ALA A 31 -5.13 -11.32 5.84
N ILE A 32 -6.18 -10.62 5.39
CA ILE A 32 -6.03 -9.63 4.32
C ILE A 32 -5.26 -8.39 4.79
N CYS A 33 -5.42 -7.96 6.05
CA CYS A 33 -4.65 -6.84 6.60
C CYS A 33 -3.15 -7.15 6.62
N ALA A 34 -2.74 -8.34 7.08
CA ALA A 34 -1.34 -8.76 7.06
C ALA A 34 -0.80 -8.83 5.63
N ALA A 35 -1.58 -9.40 4.70
CA ALA A 35 -1.20 -9.45 3.29
C ALA A 35 -1.02 -8.05 2.68
N MET A 36 -1.94 -7.12 2.93
CA MET A 36 -1.86 -5.75 2.40
C MET A 36 -0.66 -4.95 2.96
N LEU A 37 -0.22 -5.23 4.18
CA LEU A 37 0.98 -4.62 4.76
C LEU A 37 2.27 -5.22 4.21
N THR A 38 2.25 -6.48 3.79
CA THR A 38 3.40 -7.19 3.19
C THR A 38 3.56 -6.88 1.70
N ALA A 39 2.46 -6.71 0.97
CA ALA A 39 2.46 -6.55 -0.49
C ALA A 39 3.42 -5.45 -1.01
N PRO A 40 3.53 -4.25 -0.39
CA PRO A 40 4.45 -3.21 -0.86
C PRO A 40 5.94 -3.60 -0.87
N LEU A 41 6.34 -4.59 -0.08
CA LEU A 41 7.71 -5.13 -0.12
C LEU A 41 7.89 -6.10 -1.28
N CYS A 42 6.90 -6.96 -1.51
CA CYS A 42 6.92 -8.02 -2.52
C CYS A 42 6.70 -7.49 -3.94
N GLU A 43 5.85 -6.48 -4.06
CA GLU A 43 5.31 -5.95 -5.32
C GLU A 43 5.41 -4.41 -5.33
N PRO A 44 6.61 -3.83 -5.15
CA PRO A 44 6.79 -2.41 -4.84
C PRO A 44 6.36 -1.47 -5.97
N MET A 45 6.34 -1.96 -7.21
CA MET A 45 5.91 -1.19 -8.38
C MET A 45 4.40 -1.22 -8.60
N LEU A 46 3.68 -2.11 -7.90
CA LEU A 46 2.25 -2.36 -8.10
C LEU A 46 1.40 -2.01 -6.88
N THR A 47 2.00 -1.98 -5.69
CA THR A 47 1.28 -1.78 -4.43
C THR A 47 2.02 -0.80 -3.52
N SER A 48 1.27 -0.04 -2.72
CA SER A 48 1.84 0.96 -1.80
C SER A 48 0.87 1.31 -0.68
N LEU A 49 1.39 1.57 0.52
CA LEU A 49 0.64 2.18 1.62
C LEU A 49 0.27 3.65 1.34
N GLY A 50 1.00 4.29 0.42
CA GLY A 50 0.71 5.63 -0.09
C GLY A 50 -0.41 5.68 -1.14
N GLY A 51 -1.01 4.54 -1.50
CA GLY A 51 -2.08 4.45 -2.49
C GLY A 51 -3.49 4.47 -1.90
N GLY A 52 -4.45 4.00 -2.69
CA GLY A 52 -5.85 3.81 -2.29
C GLY A 52 -6.39 2.48 -2.81
N GLY A 53 -7.57 2.06 -2.35
CA GLY A 53 -8.17 0.82 -2.81
C GLY A 53 -9.57 0.57 -2.28
N PHE A 54 -10.04 -0.65 -2.51
CA PHE A 54 -11.35 -1.09 -2.07
C PHE A 54 -11.26 -2.50 -1.48
N MET A 55 -12.10 -2.81 -0.50
CA MET A 55 -12.30 -4.18 -0.01
C MET A 55 -13.78 -4.52 -0.05
N LEU A 56 -14.17 -5.47 -0.91
CA LEU A 56 -15.49 -6.08 -0.88
C LEU A 56 -15.49 -7.22 0.13
N ALA A 57 -16.28 -7.10 1.19
CA ALA A 57 -16.34 -8.08 2.26
C ALA A 57 -17.73 -8.69 2.40
N LYS A 58 -17.76 -10.01 2.63
CA LYS A 58 -18.96 -10.77 2.93
C LYS A 58 -18.74 -11.61 4.19
N SER A 59 -19.26 -11.13 5.31
CA SER A 59 -19.30 -11.91 6.55
C SER A 59 -20.53 -12.80 6.59
N LEU A 60 -20.42 -13.95 7.27
CA LEU A 60 -21.55 -14.86 7.50
C LEU A 60 -22.72 -14.10 8.16
N GLY A 61 -23.92 -14.30 7.66
CA GLY A 61 -25.14 -13.65 8.19
C GLY A 61 -25.27 -12.15 7.94
N ASN A 62 -24.26 -11.48 7.35
CA ASN A 62 -24.28 -10.04 7.11
C ASN A 62 -24.44 -9.72 5.62
N ALA A 63 -25.00 -8.55 5.30
CA ALA A 63 -24.99 -8.05 3.93
C ALA A 63 -23.54 -7.76 3.48
N PRO A 64 -23.20 -7.96 2.19
CA PRO A 64 -21.90 -7.55 1.68
C PRO A 64 -21.67 -6.06 1.89
N THR A 65 -20.44 -5.68 2.23
CA THR A 65 -20.02 -4.29 2.45
C THR A 65 -18.80 -3.99 1.61
N LEU A 66 -18.80 -2.85 0.92
CA LEU A 66 -17.63 -2.33 0.22
C LEU A 66 -16.97 -1.26 1.10
N TYR A 67 -15.76 -1.51 1.55
CA TYR A 67 -14.91 -0.51 2.18
C TYR A 67 -14.17 0.23 1.08
N ASP A 68 -14.48 1.50 0.91
CA ASP A 68 -13.81 2.41 0.00
C ASP A 68 -12.77 3.21 0.77
N PHE A 69 -11.52 2.91 0.48
CA PHE A 69 -10.36 3.63 0.97
C PHE A 69 -9.52 4.08 -0.24
N PHE A 70 -10.19 4.51 -1.31
CA PHE A 70 -9.55 5.08 -2.48
C PHE A 70 -8.98 6.47 -2.16
N VAL A 71 -7.97 6.88 -2.90
CA VAL A 71 -7.32 8.18 -2.66
C VAL A 71 -8.32 9.33 -2.85
N ASP A 72 -8.16 10.39 -2.05
CA ASP A 72 -8.96 11.61 -2.17
C ASP A 72 -8.11 12.79 -2.65
N VAL A 73 -8.71 13.74 -3.36
CA VAL A 73 -7.99 14.83 -4.00
C VAL A 73 -7.90 16.02 -3.05
N PRO A 74 -6.69 16.46 -2.63
CA PRO A 74 -6.56 17.62 -1.76
C PRO A 74 -6.98 18.90 -2.49
N PRO A 75 -7.46 19.93 -1.78
CA PRO A 75 -7.71 21.24 -2.37
C PRO A 75 -6.48 21.79 -3.08
N SER A 76 -6.69 22.42 -4.25
CA SER A 76 -5.56 23.00 -4.98
C SER A 76 -5.08 24.29 -4.29
N ARG A 77 -3.81 24.30 -3.88
CA ARG A 77 -3.18 25.36 -3.07
C ARG A 77 -1.93 25.93 -3.73
N SER A 78 -1.19 25.11 -4.48
CA SER A 78 0.07 25.49 -5.11
C SER A 78 -0.15 26.21 -6.43
N LYS A 79 0.36 27.45 -6.54
CA LYS A 79 0.30 28.25 -7.78
C LYS A 79 1.17 27.67 -8.90
N LYS A 80 2.36 27.18 -8.57
CA LYS A 80 3.26 26.47 -9.48
C LYS A 80 3.33 25.02 -9.02
N LYS A 81 2.67 24.13 -9.76
CA LYS A 81 2.61 22.71 -9.43
C LYS A 81 3.90 22.00 -9.80
N ASP A 82 4.42 21.19 -8.88
CA ASP A 82 5.44 20.19 -9.16
C ASP A 82 4.73 18.97 -9.73
N PHE A 83 4.43 19.03 -11.03
CA PHE A 83 3.67 18.03 -11.76
C PHE A 83 4.17 18.00 -13.19
N TYR A 84 4.81 16.91 -13.59
CA TYR A 84 5.44 16.81 -14.90
C TYR A 84 5.38 15.39 -15.46
N PRO A 85 5.31 15.25 -16.80
CA PRO A 85 5.27 13.94 -17.44
C PRO A 85 6.64 13.26 -17.44
N ILE A 86 6.63 11.94 -17.33
CA ILE A 86 7.71 11.03 -17.64
C ILE A 86 7.14 9.95 -18.55
N ASP A 87 7.78 9.77 -19.70
CA ASP A 87 7.43 8.72 -20.64
C ASP A 87 8.19 7.43 -20.29
N VAL A 88 7.45 6.33 -20.24
CA VAL A 88 7.98 4.98 -20.02
C VAL A 88 7.68 4.15 -21.27
N ASP A 89 8.71 3.49 -21.79
CA ASP A 89 8.61 2.66 -22.99
C ASP A 89 8.34 1.19 -22.63
N PHE A 90 7.17 0.68 -23.00
CA PHE A 90 6.76 -0.72 -22.85
C PHE A 90 7.07 -1.56 -24.11
N GLY A 91 7.88 -1.03 -25.03
CA GLY A 91 8.31 -1.64 -26.28
C GLY A 91 7.27 -1.54 -27.41
N THR A 92 6.00 -1.81 -27.13
CA THR A 92 4.89 -1.68 -28.11
C THR A 92 4.11 -0.39 -27.98
N THR A 93 4.21 0.27 -26.83
CA THR A 93 3.56 1.54 -26.53
C THR A 93 4.43 2.33 -25.57
N THR A 94 4.31 3.65 -25.63
CA THR A 94 4.82 4.55 -24.61
C THR A 94 3.66 4.96 -23.72
N GLN A 95 3.86 4.93 -22.40
CA GLN A 95 2.89 5.43 -21.43
C GLN A 95 3.47 6.64 -20.71
N THR A 96 2.73 7.74 -20.71
CA THR A 96 3.10 8.93 -19.96
C THR A 96 2.55 8.85 -18.53
N PHE A 97 3.44 8.82 -17.55
CA PHE A 97 3.11 8.97 -16.13
C PHE A 97 3.35 10.41 -15.71
N HIS A 98 2.49 10.96 -14.87
CA HIS A 98 2.76 12.25 -14.26
C HIS A 98 3.25 12.05 -12.83
N ILE A 99 4.40 12.65 -12.53
CA ILE A 99 5.03 12.58 -11.22
C ILE A 99 5.23 13.98 -10.63
N GLY A 100 5.74 14.03 -9.41
CA GLY A 100 5.98 15.27 -8.66
C GLY A 100 4.99 15.45 -7.50
N ARG A 101 5.26 16.40 -6.61
CA ARG A 101 4.50 16.55 -5.35
C ARG A 101 3.03 16.89 -5.56
N ALA A 102 2.67 17.52 -6.68
CA ALA A 102 1.28 17.80 -7.03
C ALA A 102 0.56 16.60 -7.66
N SER A 103 1.23 15.47 -7.92
CA SER A 103 0.57 14.20 -8.30
C SER A 103 0.09 13.39 -7.08
N ILE A 104 0.41 13.83 -5.86
CA ILE A 104 0.08 13.11 -4.63
C ILE A 104 -1.35 13.43 -4.20
N ALA A 105 -2.20 12.40 -4.18
CA ALA A 105 -3.52 12.41 -3.55
C ALA A 105 -3.41 11.96 -2.07
N ILE A 106 -4.47 12.15 -1.28
CA ILE A 106 -4.53 11.77 0.13
C ILE A 106 -4.52 10.22 0.21
N PRO A 107 -3.49 9.59 0.81
CA PRO A 107 -3.37 8.13 0.85
C PRO A 107 -4.43 7.44 1.70
N GLY A 108 -5.04 6.39 1.16
CA GLY A 108 -6.16 5.69 1.79
C GLY A 108 -5.86 4.30 2.35
N VAL A 109 -4.88 3.59 1.80
CA VAL A 109 -4.63 2.17 2.12
C VAL A 109 -4.41 1.95 3.61
N LEU A 110 -3.55 2.74 4.26
CA LEU A 110 -3.23 2.53 5.68
C LEU A 110 -4.43 2.80 6.60
N LYS A 111 -5.22 3.84 6.31
CA LYS A 111 -6.49 4.09 7.00
C LYS A 111 -7.45 2.93 6.80
N GLY A 112 -7.55 2.42 5.57
CA GLY A 112 -8.34 1.25 5.21
C GLY A 112 -7.99 0.05 6.09
N ILE A 113 -6.72 -0.34 6.09
CA ILE A 113 -6.20 -1.45 6.91
C ILE A 113 -6.55 -1.25 8.39
N TYR A 114 -6.25 -0.07 8.94
CA TYR A 114 -6.48 0.21 10.36
C TYR A 114 -7.96 0.17 10.75
N GLU A 115 -8.85 0.84 10.00
CA GLU A 115 -10.29 0.86 10.30
C GLU A 115 -10.93 -0.52 10.12
N ILE A 116 -10.52 -1.27 9.09
CA ILE A 116 -10.98 -2.65 8.86
C ILE A 116 -10.53 -3.57 9.99
N HIS A 117 -9.25 -3.52 10.37
CA HIS A 117 -8.71 -4.30 11.47
C HIS A 117 -9.38 -3.95 12.80
N LYS A 118 -9.58 -2.66 13.08
CA LYS A 118 -10.27 -2.21 14.29
C LYS A 118 -11.73 -2.67 14.35
N GLU A 119 -12.45 -2.67 13.22
CA GLU A 119 -13.86 -3.08 13.17
C GLU A 119 -14.04 -4.60 13.16
N ARG A 120 -13.15 -5.33 12.47
CA ARG A 120 -13.38 -6.75 12.10
C ARG A 120 -12.24 -7.70 12.45
N GLY A 121 -11.08 -7.18 12.81
CA GLY A 121 -9.92 -7.98 13.23
C GLY A 121 -10.18 -8.67 14.56
N SER A 122 -9.44 -9.76 14.78
CA SER A 122 -9.51 -10.56 16.00
C SER A 122 -8.15 -10.80 16.65
N LEU A 123 -7.05 -10.53 15.92
CA LEU A 123 -5.69 -10.60 16.45
C LEU A 123 -5.16 -9.20 16.79
N PRO A 124 -4.19 -9.05 17.71
CA PRO A 124 -3.55 -7.77 17.99
C PRO A 124 -2.86 -7.20 16.76
N LEU A 125 -2.90 -5.87 16.56
CA LEU A 125 -2.26 -5.20 15.42
C LEU A 125 -0.76 -5.50 15.33
N SER A 126 -0.08 -5.64 16.47
CA SER A 126 1.33 -6.05 16.54
C SER A 126 1.60 -7.40 15.87
N GLN A 127 0.63 -8.32 15.90
CA GLN A 127 0.75 -9.61 15.21
C GLN A 127 0.48 -9.48 13.71
N ILE A 128 -0.43 -8.59 13.31
CA ILE A 128 -0.79 -8.34 11.91
C ILE A 128 0.39 -7.73 11.13
N VAL A 129 1.13 -6.80 11.73
CA VAL A 129 2.28 -6.13 11.09
C VAL A 129 3.53 -7.02 11.02
N GLN A 130 3.64 -8.01 11.91
CA GLN A 130 4.90 -8.73 12.15
C GLN A 130 5.47 -9.39 10.88
N PRO A 131 4.69 -10.08 10.03
CA PRO A 131 5.23 -10.71 8.82
C PRO A 131 5.91 -9.72 7.87
N ALA A 132 5.36 -8.51 7.77
CA ALA A 132 5.93 -7.45 6.94
C ALA A 132 7.18 -6.82 7.58
N ILE A 133 7.21 -6.68 8.92
CA ILE A 133 8.41 -6.21 9.66
C ILE A 133 9.57 -7.19 9.47
N ASP A 134 9.32 -8.48 9.64
CA ASP A 134 10.35 -9.52 9.50
C ASP A 134 10.91 -9.52 8.08
N LEU A 135 10.03 -9.53 7.08
CA LEU A 135 10.42 -9.51 5.66
C LEU A 135 11.19 -8.23 5.29
N ALA A 136 10.80 -7.08 5.82
CA ALA A 136 11.49 -5.81 5.58
C ALA A 136 12.91 -5.76 6.17
N ARG A 137 13.14 -6.45 7.30
CA ARG A 137 14.44 -6.54 7.99
C ARG A 137 15.37 -7.59 7.39
N GLU A 138 14.83 -8.77 7.15
CA GLU A 138 15.56 -9.91 6.57
C GLU A 138 15.86 -9.66 5.08
N GLY A 139 14.97 -8.92 4.42
CA GLY A 139 15.00 -8.65 3.00
C GLY A 139 14.41 -9.76 2.15
N LEU A 140 14.28 -9.47 0.86
CA LEU A 140 13.73 -10.41 -0.11
C LEU A 140 14.38 -10.24 -1.49
N TYR A 141 14.43 -11.33 -2.25
CA TYR A 141 14.72 -11.25 -3.68
C TYR A 141 13.43 -10.98 -4.45
N LEU A 142 13.42 -9.93 -5.27
CA LEU A 142 12.29 -9.64 -6.15
C LEU A 142 12.14 -10.76 -7.18
N SER A 143 10.91 -11.07 -7.57
CA SER A 143 10.69 -11.99 -8.69
C SER A 143 11.24 -11.37 -9.98
N LYS A 144 11.52 -12.19 -11.00
CA LYS A 144 11.98 -11.69 -12.31
C LYS A 144 11.02 -10.67 -12.91
N MET A 145 9.71 -10.84 -12.69
CA MET A 145 8.69 -9.91 -13.15
C MET A 145 8.77 -8.57 -12.40
N GLN A 146 8.90 -8.60 -11.07
CA GLN A 146 9.02 -7.37 -10.27
C GLN A 146 10.33 -6.63 -10.57
N ALA A 147 11.45 -7.35 -10.73
CA ALA A 147 12.72 -6.77 -11.16
C ALA A 147 12.63 -6.14 -12.57
N HIS A 148 11.87 -6.75 -13.48
CA HIS A 148 11.60 -6.16 -14.79
C HIS A 148 10.85 -4.83 -14.67
N PHE A 149 9.86 -4.72 -13.77
CA PHE A 149 9.18 -3.45 -13.52
C PHE A 149 10.09 -2.37 -12.92
N VAL A 150 11.05 -2.75 -12.07
CA VAL A 150 12.08 -1.81 -11.58
C VAL A 150 12.88 -1.23 -12.74
N THR A 151 13.31 -2.07 -13.69
CA THR A 151 14.01 -1.59 -14.90
C THR A 151 13.12 -0.71 -15.78
N LEU A 152 11.87 -1.13 -15.99
CA LEU A 152 10.92 -0.41 -16.83
C LEU A 152 10.63 1.00 -16.28
N LEU A 153 10.51 1.13 -14.97
CA LEU A 153 10.17 2.38 -14.30
C LEU A 153 11.39 3.20 -13.86
N GLU A 154 12.60 2.88 -14.34
CA GLU A 154 13.85 3.58 -14.02
C GLU A 154 13.73 5.11 -14.06
N PRO A 155 13.14 5.74 -15.10
CA PRO A 155 13.05 7.20 -15.16
C PRO A 155 12.27 7.80 -13.99
N ILE A 156 11.26 7.09 -13.48
CA ILE A 156 10.48 7.50 -12.32
C ILE A 156 11.26 7.23 -11.03
N LEU A 157 11.89 6.06 -10.92
CA LEU A 157 12.61 5.67 -9.71
C LEU A 157 13.82 6.55 -9.42
N ARG A 158 14.44 7.12 -10.45
CA ARG A 158 15.56 8.09 -10.32
C ARG A 158 15.11 9.54 -10.15
N SER A 159 13.81 9.82 -10.11
CA SER A 159 13.31 11.20 -10.04
C SER A 159 13.57 11.90 -8.69
N THR A 160 13.82 11.12 -7.63
CA THR A 160 14.21 11.62 -6.31
C THR A 160 15.37 10.79 -5.75
N LYS A 161 16.17 11.39 -4.88
CA LYS A 161 17.31 10.70 -4.24
C LYS A 161 16.84 9.57 -3.33
N GLU A 162 15.73 9.79 -2.65
CA GLU A 162 15.13 8.83 -1.71
C GLU A 162 14.62 7.58 -2.46
N SER A 163 13.96 7.77 -3.60
CA SER A 163 13.53 6.67 -4.46
C SER A 163 14.71 5.97 -5.12
N GLU A 164 15.68 6.72 -5.63
CA GLU A 164 16.87 6.15 -6.27
C GLU A 164 17.66 5.28 -5.29
N ALA A 165 17.86 5.74 -4.05
CA ALA A 165 18.58 5.02 -3.02
C ALA A 165 17.92 3.67 -2.64
N LEU A 166 16.59 3.57 -2.78
CA LEU A 166 15.86 2.35 -2.46
C LEU A 166 15.96 1.28 -3.55
N PHE A 167 16.13 1.69 -4.81
CA PHE A 167 16.08 0.79 -5.97
C PHE A 167 17.40 0.71 -6.74
N THR A 168 18.50 1.22 -6.19
CA THR A 168 19.85 1.08 -6.74
C THR A 168 20.80 0.41 -5.75
N ASP A 169 21.76 -0.35 -6.26
CA ASP A 169 22.86 -0.89 -5.45
C ASP A 169 23.95 0.16 -5.18
N SER A 170 24.99 -0.23 -4.44
CA SER A 170 26.11 0.66 -4.11
C SER A 170 26.93 1.14 -5.30
N SER A 171 26.75 0.55 -6.49
CA SER A 171 27.37 1.00 -7.74
C SER A 171 26.46 1.95 -8.54
N GLY A 172 25.23 2.20 -8.09
CA GLY A 172 24.23 3.01 -8.77
C GLY A 172 23.44 2.27 -9.85
N LYS A 173 23.65 0.96 -9.99
CA LYS A 173 22.86 0.10 -10.89
C LYS A 173 21.52 -0.21 -10.23
N LEU A 174 20.44 -0.26 -11.01
CA LEU A 174 19.16 -0.73 -10.49
C LEU A 174 19.26 -2.14 -9.92
N ILE A 175 18.54 -2.38 -8.83
CA ILE A 175 18.41 -3.71 -8.25
C ILE A 175 17.72 -4.66 -9.24
N ASP A 176 18.17 -5.90 -9.28
CA ASP A 176 17.54 -6.97 -10.06
C ASP A 176 17.11 -8.13 -9.16
N HIS A 177 16.57 -9.20 -9.75
CA HIS A 177 16.09 -10.38 -9.03
C HIS A 177 17.17 -11.16 -8.25
N THR A 178 18.44 -10.82 -8.40
CA THR A 178 19.57 -11.40 -7.66
C THR A 178 20.04 -10.50 -6.52
N HIS A 179 19.53 -9.28 -6.42
CA HIS A 179 19.81 -8.36 -5.34
C HIS A 179 18.88 -8.61 -4.15
N LEU A 180 19.43 -8.65 -2.93
CA LEU A 180 18.65 -8.76 -1.71
C LEU A 180 18.07 -7.38 -1.35
N PHE A 181 16.79 -7.17 -1.63
CA PHE A 181 16.07 -5.94 -1.31
C PHE A 181 15.76 -5.88 0.19
N VAL A 182 16.32 -4.90 0.90
CA VAL A 182 16.13 -4.70 2.35
C VAL A 182 15.57 -3.31 2.58
N ASN A 183 14.52 -3.18 3.41
CA ASN A 183 13.89 -1.89 3.70
C ASN A 183 13.63 -1.72 5.21
N LYS A 184 14.69 -1.39 5.95
CA LYS A 184 14.62 -1.22 7.41
C LYS A 184 13.72 -0.04 7.83
N GLU A 185 13.67 1.02 7.02
CA GLU A 185 12.80 2.18 7.27
C GLU A 185 11.31 1.77 7.23
N TYR A 186 10.94 0.85 6.32
CA TYR A 186 9.58 0.29 6.30
C TYR A 186 9.28 -0.56 7.54
N ALA A 187 10.26 -1.32 8.05
CA ALA A 187 10.10 -2.06 9.30
C ALA A 187 9.87 -1.12 10.49
N GLU A 188 10.67 -0.05 10.62
CA GLU A 188 10.53 0.97 11.66
C GLU A 188 9.19 1.71 11.55
N PHE A 189 8.78 2.05 10.32
CA PHE A 189 7.46 2.62 10.04
C PHE A 189 6.32 1.73 10.56
N LEU A 190 6.38 0.42 10.28
CA LEU A 190 5.36 -0.53 10.73
C LEU A 190 5.37 -0.75 12.25
N GLU A 191 6.54 -0.67 12.90
CA GLU A 191 6.63 -0.72 14.35
C GLU A 191 5.94 0.48 15.02
N ASN A 192 6.10 1.68 14.46
CA ASN A 192 5.40 2.86 14.94
C ASN A 192 3.91 2.78 14.66
N PHE A 193 3.51 2.33 13.46
CA PHE A 193 2.11 2.09 13.13
C PHE A 193 1.45 1.07 14.08
N ALA A 194 2.15 0.01 14.49
CA ALA A 194 1.62 -0.95 15.45
C ALA A 194 1.41 -0.39 16.85
N LYS A 195 2.24 0.59 17.27
CA LYS A 195 2.17 1.23 18.60
C LYS A 195 1.13 2.35 18.65
N GLU A 196 1.10 3.17 17.61
CA GLU A 196 0.35 4.43 17.57
C GLU A 196 -0.93 4.36 16.73
N GLY A 197 -1.09 3.28 15.94
CA GLY A 197 -2.20 3.14 15.02
C GLY A 197 -2.12 4.11 13.84
N ASP A 198 -3.26 4.45 13.26
CA ASP A 198 -3.35 5.37 12.14
C ASP A 198 -2.99 6.82 12.50
N ALA A 199 -3.09 7.20 13.79
CA ALA A 199 -2.71 8.53 14.27
C ALA A 199 -1.25 8.89 13.92
N PHE A 200 -0.36 7.89 13.90
CA PHE A 200 1.03 8.02 13.43
C PHE A 200 1.13 8.64 12.04
N PHE A 201 0.28 8.16 11.12
CA PHE A 201 0.30 8.54 9.72
C PHE A 201 -0.51 9.82 9.44
N TYR A 202 -1.74 9.88 9.96
CA TYR A 202 -2.74 10.86 9.55
C TYR A 202 -2.76 12.14 10.40
N SER A 203 -2.18 12.10 11.60
CA SER A 203 -2.09 13.27 12.52
C SER A 203 -0.70 13.46 13.14
N GLY A 204 0.19 12.49 12.97
CA GLY A 204 1.48 12.41 13.63
C GLY A 204 2.64 12.98 12.82
N GLU A 205 3.82 12.38 13.00
CA GLU A 205 5.05 12.85 12.35
C GLU A 205 5.01 12.69 10.83
N VAL A 206 4.37 11.64 10.31
CA VAL A 206 4.29 11.40 8.86
C VAL A 206 3.45 12.48 8.20
N ALA A 207 2.32 12.88 8.79
CA ALA A 207 1.49 13.97 8.27
C ALA A 207 2.27 15.29 8.17
N LYS A 208 3.08 15.60 9.18
CA LYS A 208 3.96 16.78 9.18
C LYS A 208 5.04 16.67 8.10
N SER A 209 5.66 15.50 7.95
CA SER A 209 6.67 15.25 6.93
C SER A 209 6.11 15.38 5.52
N ILE A 210 4.90 14.88 5.27
CA ILE A 210 4.20 15.03 3.99
C ILE A 210 3.87 16.51 3.71
N GLU A 211 3.39 17.27 4.70
CA GLU A 211 3.15 18.71 4.52
C GLU A 211 4.46 19.44 4.18
N ASN A 212 5.55 19.15 4.89
CA ASN A 212 6.86 19.76 4.64
C ASN A 212 7.41 19.40 3.25
N LEU A 213 7.12 18.19 2.76
CA LEU A 213 7.48 17.77 1.41
C LEU A 213 6.71 18.57 0.34
N CYS A 214 5.48 18.98 0.62
CA CYS A 214 4.57 19.56 -0.37
C CYS A 214 4.50 21.10 -0.34
N LYS A 215 4.37 21.69 0.85
CA LYS A 215 3.85 23.05 1.06
C LYS A 215 4.55 24.14 0.26
N ASP A 216 5.87 24.10 0.26
CA ASP A 216 6.73 25.10 -0.39
C ASP A 216 7.42 24.56 -1.65
N ARG A 217 7.02 23.35 -2.10
CA ARG A 217 7.66 22.63 -3.20
C ARG A 217 6.67 22.23 -4.28
N GLY A 218 5.57 22.98 -4.40
CA GLY A 218 4.59 22.82 -5.47
C GLY A 218 3.62 21.64 -5.30
N GLY A 219 3.47 21.09 -4.09
CA GLY A 219 2.47 20.08 -3.75
C GLY A 219 1.23 20.66 -3.04
N ASP A 220 0.09 20.02 -3.21
CA ASP A 220 -1.21 20.51 -2.71
C ASP A 220 -1.58 19.96 -1.32
N LEU A 221 -1.02 18.81 -0.94
CA LEU A 221 -1.34 18.09 0.29
C LEU A 221 -0.87 18.83 1.56
N ARG A 222 -1.70 18.84 2.60
CA ARG A 222 -1.43 19.43 3.93
C ARG A 222 -1.81 18.44 5.03
N ALA A 223 -1.28 18.61 6.25
CA ALA A 223 -1.60 17.72 7.37
C ALA A 223 -3.11 17.66 7.67
N VAL A 224 -3.82 18.77 7.51
CA VAL A 224 -5.29 18.84 7.70
C VAL A 224 -6.07 17.97 6.71
N ASP A 225 -5.53 17.75 5.51
CA ASP A 225 -6.19 16.89 4.51
C ASP A 225 -6.10 15.43 4.93
N LEU A 226 -4.91 15.01 5.40
CA LEU A 226 -4.67 13.67 5.95
C LEU A 226 -5.55 13.41 7.18
N GLU A 227 -5.60 14.35 8.12
CA GLU A 227 -6.43 14.23 9.32
C GLU A 227 -7.93 14.08 8.98
N SER A 228 -8.39 14.75 7.92
CA SER A 228 -9.79 14.71 7.49
C SER A 228 -10.20 13.46 6.71
N TYR A 229 -9.22 12.64 6.28
CA TYR A 229 -9.46 11.46 5.44
C TYR A 229 -10.29 10.39 6.14
N LYS A 230 -11.22 9.77 5.42
CA LYS A 230 -12.13 8.73 5.95
C LYS A 230 -12.33 7.59 4.98
N VAL A 231 -12.37 6.39 5.52
CA VAL A 231 -12.88 5.20 4.82
C VAL A 231 -14.39 5.32 4.71
N ILE A 232 -14.93 5.07 3.52
CA ILE A 232 -16.37 5.13 3.25
C ILE A 232 -16.90 3.69 3.14
N LYS A 233 -17.86 3.32 3.98
CA LYS A 233 -18.59 2.05 3.82
C LYS A 233 -19.74 2.24 2.85
N ARG A 234 -19.74 1.47 1.78
CA ARG A 234 -20.74 1.51 0.71
C ARG A 234 -21.50 0.19 0.62
N LYS A 235 -22.74 0.26 0.15
CA LYS A 235 -23.48 -0.91 -0.32
C LYS A 235 -22.96 -1.26 -1.72
N PRO A 236 -22.45 -2.49 -1.96
CA PRO A 236 -22.01 -2.88 -3.29
C PRO A 236 -23.18 -2.99 -4.25
N ILE A 237 -22.88 -2.81 -5.55
CA ILE A 237 -23.82 -3.12 -6.62
C ILE A 237 -23.99 -4.63 -6.65
N SER A 238 -25.21 -5.12 -6.82
CA SER A 238 -25.45 -6.55 -6.94
C SER A 238 -26.53 -6.81 -7.98
N PHE A 239 -26.35 -7.84 -8.80
CA PHE A 239 -27.33 -8.28 -9.77
C PHE A 239 -27.31 -9.81 -9.89
N ASN A 240 -28.42 -10.38 -10.36
CA ASN A 240 -28.50 -11.82 -10.62
C ASN A 240 -28.02 -12.10 -12.04
N PHE A 241 -27.16 -13.11 -12.18
CA PHE A 241 -26.71 -13.64 -13.45
C PHE A 241 -26.84 -15.17 -13.41
N LEU A 242 -27.74 -15.71 -14.23
CA LEU A 242 -28.19 -17.11 -14.14
C LEU A 242 -28.61 -17.44 -12.69
N ASP A 243 -28.10 -18.53 -12.13
CA ASP A 243 -28.41 -19.00 -10.78
C ASP A 243 -27.49 -18.40 -9.70
N SER A 244 -26.74 -17.35 -10.03
CA SER A 244 -25.77 -16.71 -9.14
C SER A 244 -26.08 -15.24 -8.90
N THR A 245 -25.76 -14.77 -7.69
CA THR A 245 -25.71 -13.33 -7.38
C THR A 245 -24.28 -12.85 -7.56
N ILE A 246 -24.10 -11.88 -8.46
CA ILE A 246 -22.85 -11.13 -8.61
C ILE A 246 -22.92 -9.93 -7.68
N ILE A 247 -21.84 -9.72 -6.93
CA ILE A 247 -21.62 -8.62 -5.99
C ILE A 247 -20.30 -7.97 -6.38
#